data_AF-A0A8J3MAC1-F1
#
_entry.id   AF-A0A8J3MAC1-F1
#
_cell.length_a   1.000
_cell.length_b   1.000
_cell.length_c   1.000
_cell.angle_alpha   90.00
_cell.angle_beta   90.00
_cell.angle_gamma   90.00
#
_symmetry.space_group_name_H-M   'P 1'
#
loop_
_entity.id
_entity.type
_entity.pdbx_description
1 polymer ?
#
loop_
_entity_poly.entity_id
_entity_poly.type
_entity_poly.pdbx_seq_one_letter_code
_entity_poly.pdbx_strand_id
1 'polypeptide(L)'
;MTSWTTLARAGTASGDDILLRKRDELFEIRYNGIELMSNLNHQSEDQLALRSMRRMNFEARRILIGGLGLSFTLRAVLDLAAPDAEVTVCELIPEIVDWNRGPLAHLADHALDDPRTRVLVGDVQTHLAEITTDYDLILLDTDNVLCWEDFAA
;
A
#
# COMPACT_ATOMS: atom_id res chain seq x y z
N MET A 1 -16.44 -15.93 21.05
CA MET A 1 -15.07 -15.54 20.66
C MET A 1 -14.91 -15.93 19.21
N THR A 2 -14.91 -14.95 18.32
CA THR A 2 -14.76 -15.20 16.88
C THR A 2 -13.32 -15.63 16.61
N SER A 3 -13.14 -16.74 15.91
CA SER A 3 -11.82 -17.19 15.47
C SER A 3 -11.35 -16.39 14.26
N TRP A 4 -10.04 -16.32 14.05
CA TRP A 4 -9.50 -15.82 12.78
C TRP A 4 -10.00 -16.67 11.62
N THR A 5 -10.41 -16.00 10.55
CA THR A 5 -10.80 -16.60 9.27
C THR A 5 -9.87 -16.09 8.19
N THR A 6 -9.21 -16.99 7.46
CA THR A 6 -8.43 -16.61 6.27
C THR A 6 -9.38 -16.20 5.15
N LEU A 7 -9.21 -14.99 4.64
CA LEU A 7 -9.99 -14.46 3.53
C LEU A 7 -9.30 -14.72 2.19
N ALA A 8 -7.97 -14.58 2.15
CA ALA A 8 -7.17 -14.79 0.95
C ALA A 8 -5.74 -15.19 1.29
N ARG A 9 -5.05 -15.72 0.28
CA ARG A 9 -3.66 -16.18 0.35
C ARG A 9 -2.95 -15.80 -0.95
N ALA A 10 -1.71 -15.36 -0.84
CA ALA A 10 -0.77 -15.17 -1.96
C ALA A 10 0.49 -16.00 -1.68
N GLY A 11 1.12 -16.51 -2.73
CA GLY A 11 2.39 -17.23 -2.63
C GLY A 11 3.49 -16.46 -3.35
N THR A 12 4.72 -16.54 -2.84
CA THR A 12 5.91 -15.97 -3.50
C THR A 12 6.62 -17.03 -4.34
N ALA A 13 7.54 -16.61 -5.21
CA ALA A 13 8.36 -17.54 -5.99
C ALA A 13 9.28 -18.38 -5.09
N SER A 14 9.72 -17.82 -3.97
CA SER A 14 10.48 -18.48 -2.90
C SER A 14 9.67 -19.48 -2.07
N GLY A 15 8.34 -19.56 -2.28
CA GLY A 15 7.45 -20.45 -1.54
C GLY A 15 6.96 -19.88 -0.21
N ASP A 16 7.15 -18.58 0.01
CA ASP A 16 6.61 -17.86 1.16
C ASP A 16 5.10 -17.64 1.03
N ASP A 17 4.47 -17.47 2.18
CA ASP A 17 3.03 -17.39 2.30
C ASP A 17 2.58 -16.04 2.85
N ILE A 18 1.71 -15.38 2.10
CA ILE A 18 1.08 -14.13 2.51
C ILE A 18 -0.40 -14.38 2.76
N LEU A 19 -0.86 -14.10 3.97
CA LEU A 19 -2.25 -14.35 4.37
C LEU A 19 -2.96 -13.06 4.69
N LEU A 20 -4.14 -12.88 4.09
CA LEU A 20 -5.13 -11.94 4.58
C LEU A 20 -6.12 -12.69 5.47
N ARG A 21 -6.28 -12.25 6.71
CA ARG A 21 -7.26 -12.83 7.64
C ARG A 21 -8.10 -11.77 8.34
N LYS A 22 -9.28 -12.20 8.79
CA LYS A 22 -10.27 -11.37 9.47
C LYS A 22 -10.72 -12.00 10.78
N ARG A 23 -10.97 -11.17 11.79
CA ARG A 23 -11.66 -11.54 13.04
C ARG A 23 -12.52 -10.37 13.48
N ASP A 24 -13.85 -10.54 13.43
CA ASP A 24 -14.79 -9.44 13.61
C ASP A 24 -14.41 -8.28 12.67
N GLU A 25 -14.24 -7.05 13.13
CA GLU A 25 -13.83 -5.92 12.27
C GLU A 25 -12.31 -5.80 12.08
N LEU A 26 -11.52 -6.75 12.60
CA LEU A 26 -10.06 -6.73 12.48
C LEU A 26 -9.62 -7.43 11.21
N PHE A 27 -8.78 -6.75 10.43
CA PHE A 27 -8.10 -7.27 9.25
C PHE A 27 -6.60 -7.26 9.49
N GLU A 28 -5.92 -8.31 9.04
CA GLU A 28 -4.49 -8.49 9.25
C GLU A 28 -3.86 -9.17 8.04
N ILE A 29 -2.69 -8.66 7.63
CA ILE A 29 -1.82 -9.28 6.64
C ILE A 29 -0.64 -9.93 7.37
N ARG A 30 -0.35 -11.18 7.02
CA ARG A 30 0.78 -11.94 7.56
C ARG A 30 1.72 -12.41 6.48
N TYR A 31 3.00 -12.49 6.82
CA TYR A 31 4.04 -13.11 6.01
C TYR A 31 4.67 -14.27 6.78
N ASN A 32 4.61 -15.49 6.25
CA ASN A 32 5.16 -16.70 6.89
C ASN A 32 4.76 -16.86 8.36
N GLY A 33 3.51 -16.49 8.67
CA GLY A 33 2.99 -16.57 10.04
C GLY A 33 3.48 -15.47 10.97
N ILE A 34 4.18 -14.44 10.50
CA ILE A 34 4.49 -13.19 11.22
C ILE A 34 3.47 -12.13 10.83
N GLU A 35 3.00 -11.33 11.79
CA GLU A 35 2.12 -10.18 11.49
C GLU A 35 2.93 -9.08 10.82
N LEU A 36 2.48 -8.63 9.64
CA LEU A 36 3.04 -7.44 8.99
C LEU A 36 2.31 -6.19 9.50
N MET A 37 0.99 -6.18 9.32
CA MET A 37 0.15 -5.01 9.56
C MET A 37 -1.29 -5.42 9.83
N SER A 38 -2.03 -4.51 10.49
CA SER A 38 -3.46 -4.64 10.75
C SER A 38 -4.15 -3.29 10.69
N ASN A 39 -5.48 -3.29 10.57
CA ASN A 39 -6.28 -2.07 10.58
C ASN A 39 -6.44 -1.40 11.96
N LEU A 40 -5.75 -1.87 12.99
CA LEU A 40 -5.82 -1.31 14.35
C LEU A 40 -4.98 -0.04 14.52
N ASN A 41 -3.85 0.06 13.82
CA ASN A 41 -2.90 1.14 14.03
C ASN A 41 -2.30 1.57 12.70
N HIS A 42 -2.86 2.63 12.12
CA HIS A 42 -2.40 3.25 10.88
C HIS A 42 -1.88 4.68 11.10
N GLN A 43 -1.54 5.04 12.34
CA GLN A 43 -1.12 6.40 12.67
C GLN A 43 0.21 6.76 12.00
N SER A 44 1.09 5.79 11.77
CA SER A 44 2.35 5.98 11.04
C SER A 44 2.09 6.49 9.62
N GLU A 45 1.13 5.88 8.94
CA GLU A 45 0.69 6.12 7.58
C GLU A 45 0.09 7.53 7.46
N ASP A 46 -0.80 7.89 8.40
CA ASP A 46 -1.37 9.23 8.50
C ASP A 46 -0.27 10.29 8.71
N GLN A 47 0.70 10.01 9.59
CA GLN A 47 1.79 10.93 9.88
C GLN A 47 2.79 11.05 8.73
N LEU A 48 3.07 9.95 8.03
CA LEU A 48 3.93 9.91 6.85
C LEU A 48 3.34 10.80 5.76
N ALA A 49 2.06 10.63 5.44
CA ALA A 49 1.35 11.47 4.47
C ALA A 49 1.34 12.94 4.90
N LEU A 50 0.88 13.23 6.12
CA LEU A 50 0.73 14.61 6.61
C LEU A 50 2.04 15.38 6.63
N ARG A 51 3.12 14.79 7.15
CA ARG A 51 4.42 15.47 7.26
C ARG A 51 5.05 15.70 5.89
N SER A 52 4.91 14.73 4.99
CA SER A 52 5.44 14.82 3.63
C SER A 52 4.70 15.88 2.81
N MET A 53 3.36 15.84 2.82
CA MET A 53 2.54 16.84 2.13
C MET A 53 2.76 18.25 2.68
N ARG A 54 2.86 18.41 4.01
CA ARG A 54 3.18 19.71 4.63
C ARG A 54 4.53 20.25 4.17
N ARG A 55 5.54 19.38 3.99
CA ARG A 55 6.86 19.81 3.50
C ARG A 55 6.82 20.32 2.05
N MET A 56 5.83 19.88 1.29
CA MET A 56 5.52 20.35 -0.06
C MET A 56 4.49 21.49 -0.08
N ASN A 57 4.17 22.09 1.08
CA ASN A 57 3.09 23.08 1.24
C ASN A 57 1.73 22.62 0.70
N PHE A 58 1.48 21.30 0.65
CA PHE A 58 0.30 20.68 0.05
C PHE A 58 0.15 20.96 -1.46
N GLU A 59 1.25 21.28 -2.15
CA GLU A 59 1.24 21.63 -3.58
C GLU A 59 1.71 20.51 -4.50
N ALA A 60 2.21 19.39 -3.96
CA ALA A 60 2.63 18.23 -4.76
C ALA A 60 1.47 17.71 -5.62
N ARG A 61 1.71 17.55 -6.93
CA ARG A 61 0.74 17.06 -7.90
C ARG A 61 1.08 15.67 -8.39
N ARG A 62 2.34 15.34 -8.61
CA ARG A 62 2.78 14.00 -9.00
C ARG A 62 3.40 13.31 -7.81
N ILE A 63 2.69 12.36 -7.22
CA ILE A 63 3.07 11.69 -5.98
C ILE A 63 3.28 10.20 -6.25
N LEU A 64 4.39 9.64 -5.78
CA LEU A 64 4.64 8.19 -5.78
C LEU A 64 4.57 7.67 -4.35
N ILE A 65 3.89 6.55 -4.17
CA ILE A 65 3.90 5.76 -2.94
C ILE A 65 4.47 4.38 -3.30
N GLY A 66 5.57 3.99 -2.66
CA GLY A 66 6.09 2.63 -2.72
C GLY A 66 5.50 1.79 -1.59
N GLY A 67 4.84 0.68 -1.93
CA GLY A 67 4.05 -0.13 -1.01
C GLY A 67 2.59 0.31 -0.94
N LEU A 68 1.66 -0.65 -0.87
CA LEU A 68 0.23 -0.40 -0.76
C LEU A 68 -0.33 -0.79 0.61
N GLY A 69 0.07 -1.93 1.17
CA GLY A 69 -0.41 -2.41 2.47
C GLY A 69 -1.94 -2.47 2.55
N LEU A 70 -2.54 -1.78 3.53
CA LEU A 70 -3.99 -1.62 3.69
C LEU A 70 -4.54 -0.32 3.06
N SER A 71 -3.76 0.36 2.21
CA SER A 71 -4.08 1.64 1.56
C SER A 71 -4.24 2.87 2.47
N PHE A 72 -3.84 2.79 3.75
CA PHE A 72 -3.98 3.94 4.66
C PHE A 72 -3.09 5.13 4.26
N THR A 73 -1.84 4.89 3.86
CA THR A 73 -0.96 5.97 3.36
C THR A 73 -1.54 6.60 2.10
N LEU A 74 -2.08 5.80 1.18
CA LEU A 74 -2.75 6.30 -0.03
C LEU A 74 -3.97 7.17 0.33
N ARG A 75 -4.87 6.68 1.18
CA ARG A 75 -6.06 7.43 1.63
C ARG A 75 -5.67 8.77 2.26
N ALA A 76 -4.71 8.75 3.17
CA ALA A 76 -4.23 9.95 3.85
C ALA A 76 -3.59 10.96 2.88
N VAL A 77 -2.86 10.48 1.85
CA VAL A 77 -2.35 11.35 0.77
C VAL A 77 -3.50 11.94 -0.03
N LEU A 78 -4.47 11.13 -0.45
CA LEU A 78 -5.62 11.56 -1.25
C LEU A 78 -6.49 12.61 -0.54
N ASP A 79 -6.62 12.54 0.79
CA ASP A 79 -7.34 13.52 1.60
C ASP A 79 -6.66 14.89 1.65
N LEU A 80 -5.34 14.92 1.45
CA LEU A 80 -4.51 16.13 1.49
C LEU A 80 -4.16 16.66 0.11
N ALA A 81 -4.23 15.81 -0.91
CA ALA A 81 -3.86 16.14 -2.28
C ALA A 81 -4.92 16.99 -2.98
N ALA A 82 -4.48 17.82 -3.91
CA ALA A 82 -5.38 18.61 -4.73
C ALA A 82 -6.23 17.73 -5.68
N PRO A 83 -7.35 18.25 -6.21
CA PRO A 83 -8.22 17.49 -7.11
C PRO A 83 -7.57 17.08 -8.44
N ASP A 84 -6.53 17.78 -8.87
CA ASP A 84 -5.75 17.55 -10.09
C ASP A 84 -4.42 16.83 -9.83
N ALA A 85 -4.21 16.32 -8.62
CA ALA A 85 -3.04 15.49 -8.32
C ALA A 85 -3.19 14.10 -8.95
N GLU A 86 -2.05 13.49 -9.25
CA GLU A 86 -1.88 12.10 -9.67
C GLU A 86 -1.07 11.38 -8.59
N VAL A 87 -1.66 10.34 -7.99
CA VAL A 87 -1.02 9.50 -6.98
C VAL A 87 -0.78 8.13 -7.55
N THR A 88 0.48 7.81 -7.82
CA THR A 88 0.88 6.48 -8.27
C THR A 88 1.27 5.63 -7.07
N VAL A 89 0.70 4.44 -6.94
CA VAL A 89 1.14 3.43 -5.97
C VAL A 89 1.87 2.31 -6.70
N CYS A 90 3.08 1.99 -6.24
CA CYS A 90 3.87 0.86 -6.73
C CYS A 90 3.80 -0.26 -5.69
N GLU A 91 3.13 -1.35 -6.01
CA GLU A 91 2.97 -2.52 -5.14
C GLU A 91 3.58 -3.74 -5.81
N LEU A 92 4.41 -4.46 -5.07
CA LEU A 92 5.14 -5.62 -5.59
C LEU A 92 4.21 -6.81 -5.81
N ILE A 93 3.26 -7.02 -4.90
CA ILE A 93 2.43 -8.23 -4.84
C ILE A 93 1.05 -7.94 -5.45
N PRO A 94 0.71 -8.52 -6.62
CA PRO A 94 -0.58 -8.25 -7.28
C PRO A 94 -1.79 -8.60 -6.40
N GLU A 95 -1.68 -9.63 -5.55
CA GLU A 95 -2.76 -10.01 -4.65
C GLU A 95 -3.08 -8.94 -3.60
N ILE A 96 -2.08 -8.17 -3.14
CA ILE A 96 -2.31 -7.05 -2.21
C ILE A 96 -3.17 -5.98 -2.89
N VAL A 97 -2.94 -5.71 -4.18
CA VAL A 97 -3.77 -4.80 -4.98
C VAL A 97 -5.20 -5.34 -5.08
N ASP A 98 -5.36 -6.62 -5.40
CA ASP A 98 -6.69 -7.24 -5.51
C ASP A 98 -7.44 -7.21 -4.17
N TRP A 99 -6.73 -7.39 -3.05
CA TRP A 99 -7.34 -7.31 -1.72
C TRP A 99 -7.83 -5.89 -1.41
N ASN A 100 -7.08 -4.87 -1.81
CA ASN A 100 -7.45 -3.46 -1.66
C ASN A 100 -8.57 -3.02 -2.62
N ARG A 101 -8.81 -3.76 -3.71
CA ARG A 101 -10.01 -3.58 -4.56
C ARG A 101 -11.22 -4.37 -4.06
N GLY A 102 -11.00 -5.39 -3.23
CA GLY A 102 -12.05 -6.26 -2.71
C GLY A 102 -12.19 -6.14 -1.19
N PRO A 103 -11.78 -7.17 -0.43
CA PRO A 103 -12.08 -7.28 1.01
C PRO A 103 -11.56 -6.12 1.88
N LEU A 104 -10.48 -5.43 1.47
CA LEU A 104 -9.90 -4.31 2.21
C LEU A 104 -10.40 -2.93 1.76
N ALA A 105 -11.10 -2.83 0.62
CA ALA A 105 -11.42 -1.56 -0.01
C ALA A 105 -12.09 -0.54 0.93
N HIS A 106 -13.05 -1.02 1.74
CA HIS A 106 -13.79 -0.18 2.70
C HIS A 106 -12.93 0.39 3.84
N LEU A 107 -11.77 -0.19 4.14
CA LEU A 107 -10.90 0.28 5.24
C LEU A 107 -10.27 1.63 4.93
N ALA A 108 -9.98 1.87 3.65
CA ALA A 108 -9.34 3.08 3.16
C ALA A 108 -10.28 3.86 2.23
N ASP A 109 -11.60 3.81 2.48
CA ASP A 109 -12.64 4.49 1.69
C ASP A 109 -12.46 4.35 0.18
N HIS A 110 -12.23 3.12 -0.27
CA HIS A 110 -12.09 2.78 -1.68
C HIS A 110 -10.99 3.60 -2.39
N ALA A 111 -9.86 3.85 -1.72
CA ALA A 111 -8.79 4.72 -2.22
C ALA A 111 -8.27 4.34 -3.63
N LEU A 112 -8.30 3.05 -4.01
CA LEU A 112 -7.92 2.61 -5.35
C LEU A 112 -8.92 2.97 -6.45
N ASP A 113 -10.16 3.31 -6.09
CA ASP A 113 -11.22 3.75 -7.01
C ASP A 113 -11.20 5.28 -7.20
N ASP A 114 -10.39 6.02 -6.43
CA ASP A 114 -10.21 7.47 -6.62
C ASP A 114 -9.60 7.73 -8.00
N PRO A 115 -10.19 8.64 -8.81
CA PRO A 115 -9.72 8.90 -10.19
C PRO A 115 -8.29 9.46 -10.25
N ARG A 116 -7.75 9.96 -9.12
CA ARG A 116 -6.37 10.42 -9.01
C ARG A 116 -5.38 9.27 -8.82
N THR A 117 -5.86 8.07 -8.49
CA THR A 117 -5.03 6.92 -8.19
C THR A 117 -4.64 6.15 -9.45
N ARG A 118 -3.34 5.86 -9.59
CA ARG A 118 -2.80 4.91 -10.54
C ARG A 118 -2.05 3.80 -9.80
N VAL A 119 -2.32 2.55 -10.14
CA VAL A 119 -1.59 1.40 -9.58
C VAL A 119 -0.59 0.88 -10.60
N LEU A 120 0.64 0.67 -10.14
CA LEU A 120 1.70 -0.05 -10.83
C LEU A 120 2.01 -1.31 -10.03
N VAL A 121 1.89 -2.47 -10.67
CA VAL A 121 2.31 -3.73 -10.08
C VAL A 121 3.77 -3.97 -10.46
N GLY A 122 4.66 -3.97 -9.47
CA GLY A 122 6.09 -4.16 -9.67
C GLY A 122 6.94 -3.59 -8.54
N ASP A 123 8.26 -3.80 -8.66
CA ASP A 123 9.24 -3.27 -7.72
C ASP A 123 9.41 -1.76 -7.91
N VAL A 124 9.23 -1.01 -6.81
CA VAL A 124 9.42 0.44 -6.77
C VAL A 124 10.86 0.83 -7.10
N GLN A 125 11.86 0.01 -6.77
CA GLN A 125 13.26 0.27 -7.12
C GLN A 125 13.47 0.18 -8.63
N THR A 126 12.92 -0.84 -9.29
CA THR A 126 12.93 -0.94 -10.76
C THR A 126 12.22 0.24 -11.39
N HIS A 127 11.03 0.58 -10.90
CA HIS A 127 10.29 1.75 -11.40
C HIS A 127 11.11 3.03 -11.29
N LEU A 128 11.70 3.30 -10.12
CA LEU A 128 12.56 4.48 -9.89
C LEU A 128 13.81 4.50 -10.77
N ALA A 129 14.34 3.35 -11.16
CA ALA A 129 15.48 3.26 -12.07
C ALA A 129 15.11 3.53 -13.54
N GLU A 130 13.86 3.25 -13.92
CA GLU A 130 13.37 3.34 -15.31
C GLU A 130 12.58 4.62 -15.60
N ILE A 131 12.09 5.32 -14.57
CA ILE A 131 11.26 6.51 -14.79
C ILE A 131 12.01 7.60 -15.56
N THR A 132 11.28 8.18 -16.52
CA THR A 132 11.71 9.37 -17.27
C THR A 132 10.93 10.61 -16.88
N THR A 133 9.91 10.45 -16.02
CA THR A 133 9.03 11.52 -15.54
C THR A 133 9.30 11.79 -14.06
N ASP A 134 9.33 13.06 -13.68
CA ASP A 134 9.57 13.47 -12.29
C ASP A 134 8.33 13.29 -11.40
N TYR A 135 8.58 12.94 -10.14
CA TYR A 135 7.62 13.05 -9.04
C TYR A 135 7.97 14.26 -8.17
N ASP A 136 6.95 14.98 -7.70
CA ASP A 136 7.13 16.07 -6.75
C ASP A 136 7.40 15.53 -5.33
N LEU A 137 6.82 14.37 -5.02
CA LEU A 137 6.95 13.70 -3.73
C LEU A 137 6.98 12.18 -3.90
N ILE A 138 7.90 11.53 -3.18
CA ILE A 138 8.00 10.07 -3.09
C ILE A 138 7.87 9.68 -1.61
N LEU A 139 6.91 8.82 -1.29
CA LEU A 139 6.74 8.21 0.03
C LEU A 139 7.07 6.72 -0.10
N LEU A 140 7.98 6.21 0.73
CA LEU A 140 8.31 4.78 0.76
C LEU A 140 7.75 4.18 2.05
N ASP A 141 6.67 3.43 1.89
CA ASP A 141 5.93 2.75 2.95
C ASP A 141 5.94 1.24 2.70
N THR A 142 7.15 0.70 2.71
CA THR A 142 7.43 -0.70 2.38
C THR A 142 7.81 -1.47 3.64
N ASP A 143 7.32 -2.70 3.77
CA ASP A 143 7.70 -3.59 4.87
C ASP A 143 9.16 -4.04 4.76
N ASN A 144 9.88 -4.03 5.88
CA ASN A 144 11.30 -4.42 5.95
C ASN A 144 11.54 -5.95 5.95
N VAL A 145 10.47 -6.74 5.95
CA VAL A 145 10.51 -8.20 6.11
C VAL A 145 10.31 -8.96 4.81
N LEU A 146 9.89 -8.28 3.74
CA LEU A 146 9.88 -8.83 2.41
C LEU A 146 11.27 -8.60 1.80
N CYS A 147 12.00 -9.68 1.50
CA CYS A 147 13.20 -9.53 0.68
C CYS A 147 12.73 -9.41 -0.77
N TRP A 148 13.22 -8.41 -1.50
CA TRP A 148 12.92 -8.26 -2.93
C TRP A 148 13.36 -9.49 -3.74
N GLU A 149 14.37 -10.22 -3.25
CA GLU A 149 14.81 -11.50 -3.80
C GLU A 149 13.71 -12.57 -3.79
N ASP A 150 12.73 -12.48 -2.88
CA ASP A 150 11.64 -13.48 -2.78
C ASP A 150 10.64 -13.40 -3.96
N PHE A 151 10.72 -12.30 -4.71
CA PHE A 151 9.82 -11.97 -5.83
C PHE A 151 10.57 -11.77 -7.15
N ALA A 152 11.90 -11.78 -7.13
CA ALA A 152 12.72 -11.76 -8.33
C ALA A 152 12.79 -13.18 -8.93
N ALA A 153 12.15 -13.36 -10.09
CA ALA A 153 12.27 -14.58 -10.90
C ALA A 153 13.56 -14.58 -11.73
#